data_AF-A0AAF5PZ52-F1
#
_entry.id   AF-A0AAF5PZ52-F1
#
_cell.length_a   1.000
_cell.length_b   1.000
_cell.length_c   1.000
_cell.angle_alpha   90.00
_cell.angle_beta   90.00
_cell.angle_gamma   90.00
#
_symmetry.space_group_name_H-M   'P 1'
#
loop_
_entity.id
_entity.type
_entity.pdbx_description
1 polymer ?
#
loop_
_entity_poly.entity_id
_entity_poly.type
_entity_poly.pdbx_seq_one_letter_code
_entity_poly.pdbx_strand_id
1 'polypeptide(L)'
;MKFHFVGGLDCPEWIVAEMTSLSKLPVLKFKNWCSSCVDCLINGRTEWNDEHLTVLNVDKTLDDESLKGMLAALTFILEKTTKSACSARDLELEMQQLGLPAEHCKQLAKVYTTNLEKLKSALLFNFSRASSLTISSANATERGNRKIYIINMCSNGQEDTSIVLDDAKLNYLVQELSKAMDIIRPFVRNTAADTH
;
A
#
# COMPACT_ATOMS: atom_id res chain seq x y z
N MET A 1 -19.38 4.99 2.53
CA MET A 1 -19.23 4.06 3.67
C MET A 1 -17.74 3.86 3.86
N LYS A 2 -17.23 3.96 5.10
CA LYS A 2 -15.79 3.82 5.37
C LYS A 2 -15.43 2.35 5.46
N PHE A 3 -14.41 1.93 4.70
CA PHE A 3 -13.95 0.54 4.67
C PHE A 3 -12.52 0.42 5.19
N HIS A 4 -12.27 -0.58 6.04
CA HIS A 4 -10.98 -0.85 6.64
C HIS A 4 -9.95 -1.25 5.57
N PHE A 5 -10.33 -2.03 4.55
CA PHE A 5 -9.39 -2.50 3.53
C PHE A 5 -8.72 -1.35 2.74
N VAL A 6 -9.34 -0.17 2.66
CA VAL A 6 -8.76 1.07 2.06
C VAL A 6 -8.30 2.09 3.10
N GLY A 7 -8.11 1.68 4.36
CA GLY A 7 -7.61 2.54 5.42
C GLY A 7 -8.66 3.49 6.01
N GLY A 8 -9.93 3.09 6.03
CA GLY A 8 -11.03 3.88 6.59
C GLY A 8 -11.57 4.97 5.65
N LEU A 9 -11.30 4.85 4.35
CA LEU A 9 -11.79 5.73 3.30
C LEU A 9 -13.00 5.11 2.57
N ASP A 10 -13.65 5.89 1.72
CA ASP A 10 -14.65 5.37 0.79
C ASP A 10 -13.97 4.54 -0.32
N CYS A 11 -14.65 3.47 -0.76
CA CYS A 11 -14.18 2.62 -1.83
C CYS A 11 -14.24 3.38 -3.18
N PRO A 12 -13.18 3.37 -4.01
CA PRO A 12 -13.21 4.00 -5.33
C PRO A 12 -14.29 3.41 -6.24
N GLU A 13 -14.98 4.25 -7.02
CA GLU A 13 -16.10 3.80 -7.87
C GLU A 13 -15.69 2.73 -8.90
N TRP A 14 -14.48 2.84 -9.47
CA TRP A 14 -13.99 1.86 -10.44
C TRP A 14 -13.81 0.46 -9.82
N ILE A 15 -13.47 0.36 -8.53
CA ILE A 15 -13.41 -0.93 -7.82
C ILE A 15 -14.80 -1.54 -7.71
N VAL A 16 -15.78 -0.71 -7.35
CA VAL A 16 -17.19 -1.14 -7.21
C VAL A 16 -17.75 -1.63 -8.55
N ALA A 17 -17.42 -0.95 -9.66
CA ALA A 17 -17.81 -1.38 -11.00
C ALA A 17 -17.28 -2.80 -11.31
N GLU A 18 -16.02 -3.08 -10.97
CA GLU A 18 -15.40 -4.39 -11.20
C GLU A 18 -15.93 -5.52 -10.31
N MET A 19 -16.53 -5.22 -9.15
CA MET A 19 -17.12 -6.27 -8.29
C MET A 19 -18.22 -7.03 -9.02
N THR A 20 -19.01 -6.32 -9.84
CA THR A 20 -20.07 -6.92 -10.65
C THR A 20 -19.48 -7.88 -11.69
N SER A 21 -18.37 -7.51 -12.32
CA SER A 21 -17.68 -8.36 -13.30
C SER A 21 -17.05 -9.59 -12.63
N LEU A 22 -16.37 -9.41 -11.50
CA LEU A 22 -15.77 -10.48 -10.72
C LEU A 22 -16.80 -11.49 -10.19
N SER A 23 -17.99 -11.02 -9.82
CA SER A 23 -19.08 -11.88 -9.32
C SER A 23 -19.55 -12.94 -10.33
N LYS A 24 -19.39 -12.67 -11.64
CA LYS A 24 -19.79 -13.56 -12.73
C LYS A 24 -18.79 -14.68 -12.97
N LEU A 25 -17.56 -14.57 -12.44
CA LEU A 25 -16.53 -15.58 -12.61
C LEU A 25 -16.88 -16.84 -11.80
N PRO A 26 -16.60 -18.04 -12.33
CA PRO A 26 -16.59 -19.24 -11.51
C PRO A 26 -15.64 -19.08 -10.33
N VAL A 27 -16.06 -19.50 -9.13
CA VAL A 27 -15.31 -19.33 -7.87
C VAL A 27 -13.88 -19.89 -7.97
N LEU A 28 -13.68 -21.01 -8.69
CA LEU A 28 -12.37 -21.60 -8.88
C LEU A 28 -11.46 -20.72 -9.76
N LYS A 29 -12.00 -20.13 -10.84
CA LYS A 29 -11.27 -19.20 -11.71
C LYS A 29 -10.90 -17.93 -10.94
N PHE A 30 -11.84 -17.39 -10.16
CA PHE A 30 -11.63 -16.26 -9.26
C PHE A 30 -10.50 -16.53 -8.25
N LYS A 31 -10.50 -17.70 -7.60
CA LYS A 31 -9.44 -18.09 -6.66
C LYS A 31 -8.07 -18.12 -7.35
N ASN A 32 -7.97 -18.68 -8.55
CA ASN A 32 -6.72 -18.71 -9.31
C ASN A 32 -6.23 -17.31 -9.63
N TRP A 33 -7.13 -16.40 -10.02
CA TRP A 33 -6.81 -15.00 -10.27
C TRP A 33 -6.31 -14.29 -9.01
N CYS A 34 -6.93 -14.53 -7.85
CA CYS A 34 -6.45 -14.01 -6.57
C CYS A 34 -5.02 -14.47 -6.29
N SER A 35 -4.72 -15.76 -6.48
CA SER A 35 -3.36 -16.29 -6.32
C SER A 35 -2.37 -15.63 -7.27
N SER A 36 -2.73 -15.48 -8.55
CA SER A 36 -1.87 -14.80 -9.54
C SER A 36 -1.63 -13.32 -9.21
N CYS A 37 -2.63 -12.62 -8.65
CA CYS A 37 -2.46 -11.25 -8.19
C CYS A 37 -1.53 -11.18 -6.96
N VAL A 38 -1.63 -12.14 -6.04
CA VAL A 38 -0.69 -12.26 -4.92
C VAL A 38 0.74 -12.49 -5.43
N ASP A 39 0.94 -13.42 -6.36
CA ASP A 39 2.25 -13.67 -6.95
C ASP A 39 2.79 -12.43 -7.70
N CYS A 40 1.91 -11.67 -8.35
CA CYS A 40 2.24 -10.40 -8.98
C CYS A 40 2.80 -9.39 -7.95
N LEU A 41 2.08 -9.21 -6.83
CA LEU A 41 2.48 -8.31 -5.74
C LEU A 41 3.78 -8.74 -5.05
N ILE A 42 3.95 -10.04 -4.80
CA ILE A 42 5.15 -10.58 -4.14
C ILE A 42 6.39 -10.38 -5.02
N ASN A 43 6.25 -10.57 -6.34
CA ASN A 43 7.34 -10.39 -7.29
C ASN A 43 7.55 -8.93 -7.72
N GLY A 44 6.80 -7.98 -7.17
CA GLY A 44 6.91 -6.55 -7.49
C GLY A 44 6.55 -6.22 -8.94
N ARG A 45 5.72 -7.02 -9.60
CA ARG A 45 5.30 -6.76 -10.97
C ARG A 45 4.24 -5.65 -11.01
N THR A 46 4.42 -4.71 -11.93
CA THR A 46 3.53 -3.57 -12.14
C THR A 46 2.63 -3.71 -13.37
N GLU A 47 2.91 -4.68 -14.24
CA GLU A 47 2.21 -4.88 -15.51
C GLU A 47 1.87 -6.35 -15.78
N TRP A 48 0.79 -6.56 -16.52
CA TRP A 48 0.32 -7.87 -16.95
C TRP A 48 0.71 -8.10 -18.41
N ASN A 49 1.66 -9.00 -18.66
CA ASN A 49 2.07 -9.38 -20.02
C ASN A 49 0.99 -10.24 -20.71
N ASP A 50 0.99 -10.21 -22.04
CA ASP A 50 0.05 -10.97 -22.88
C ASP A 50 0.05 -12.48 -22.60
N GLU A 51 1.20 -13.05 -22.24
CA GLU A 51 1.32 -14.45 -21.83
C GLU A 51 0.52 -14.76 -20.55
N HIS A 52 0.54 -13.85 -19.56
CA HIS A 52 -0.23 -14.02 -18.33
C HIS A 52 -1.73 -13.82 -18.59
N LEU A 53 -2.08 -12.84 -19.43
CA LEU A 53 -3.47 -12.59 -19.80
C LEU A 53 -4.08 -13.79 -20.54
N THR A 54 -3.34 -14.39 -21.45
CA THR A 54 -3.77 -15.60 -22.18
C THR A 54 -3.93 -16.81 -21.26
N VAL A 55 -3.04 -16.99 -20.26
CA VAL A 55 -3.17 -18.08 -19.27
C VAL A 55 -4.36 -17.87 -18.31
N LEU A 56 -4.68 -16.62 -17.96
CA LEU A 56 -5.79 -16.31 -17.06
C LEU A 56 -7.16 -16.30 -17.77
N ASN A 57 -7.15 -16.09 -19.09
CA ASN A 57 -8.31 -16.01 -19.96
C ASN A 57 -8.22 -16.98 -21.15
N VAL A 58 -7.85 -18.25 -20.88
CA VAL A 58 -7.71 -19.31 -21.91
C VAL A 58 -8.99 -19.46 -22.74
N ASP A 59 -10.15 -19.34 -22.10
CA ASP A 59 -11.46 -19.46 -22.75
C ASP A 59 -11.81 -18.26 -23.65
N LYS A 60 -11.00 -17.19 -23.64
CA LYS A 60 -11.24 -15.89 -24.31
C LYS A 60 -12.65 -15.33 -24.11
N THR A 61 -13.22 -15.60 -22.94
CA THR A 61 -14.60 -15.20 -22.57
C THR A 61 -14.73 -13.71 -22.29
N LEU A 62 -13.61 -13.05 -22.00
CA LEU A 62 -13.53 -11.65 -21.61
C LEU A 62 -12.65 -10.91 -22.61
N ASP A 63 -13.00 -9.67 -22.90
CA ASP A 63 -12.11 -8.75 -23.59
C ASP A 63 -10.93 -8.35 -22.70
N ASP A 64 -9.82 -7.94 -23.32
CA ASP A 64 -8.57 -7.65 -22.63
C ASP A 64 -8.68 -6.47 -21.67
N GLU A 65 -9.54 -5.49 -21.97
CA GLU A 65 -9.75 -4.32 -21.11
C GLU A 65 -10.51 -4.70 -19.83
N SER A 66 -11.62 -5.43 -19.96
CA SER A 66 -12.36 -5.96 -18.80
C SER A 66 -11.49 -6.90 -17.94
N LEU A 67 -10.67 -7.74 -18.58
CA LEU A 67 -9.73 -8.62 -17.89
C LEU A 67 -8.73 -7.83 -17.05
N LYS A 68 -8.08 -6.82 -17.66
CA LYS A 68 -7.12 -5.95 -16.97
C LYS A 68 -7.78 -5.15 -15.85
N GLY A 69 -8.99 -4.64 -16.06
CA GLY A 69 -9.78 -3.93 -15.04
C GLY A 69 -10.03 -4.80 -13.80
N MET A 70 -10.52 -6.02 -13.99
CA MET A 70 -10.75 -6.97 -12.91
C MET A 70 -9.46 -7.38 -12.18
N LEU A 71 -8.36 -7.64 -12.90
CA LEU A 71 -7.08 -7.97 -12.30
C LEU A 71 -6.48 -6.79 -11.52
N ALA A 72 -6.63 -5.57 -12.04
CA ALA A 72 -6.23 -4.35 -11.35
C ALA A 72 -7.05 -4.15 -10.06
N ALA A 73 -8.35 -4.42 -10.09
CA ALA A 73 -9.21 -4.33 -8.92
C ALA A 73 -8.79 -5.35 -7.83
N LEU A 74 -8.55 -6.61 -8.20
CA LEU A 74 -8.07 -7.64 -7.28
C LEU A 74 -6.71 -7.30 -6.67
N THR A 75 -5.78 -6.84 -7.52
CA THR A 75 -4.43 -6.42 -7.10
C THR A 75 -4.53 -5.26 -6.12
N PHE A 76 -5.35 -4.24 -6.44
CA PHE A 76 -5.59 -3.10 -5.57
C PHE A 76 -6.19 -3.50 -4.23
N ILE A 77 -7.21 -4.37 -4.22
CA ILE A 77 -7.84 -4.85 -2.98
C ILE A 77 -6.80 -5.55 -2.10
N LEU A 78 -6.04 -6.50 -2.64
CA LEU A 78 -5.02 -7.24 -1.89
C LEU A 78 -3.92 -6.32 -1.36
N GLU A 79 -3.45 -5.40 -2.18
CA GLU A 79 -2.42 -4.43 -1.81
C GLU A 79 -2.91 -3.51 -0.69
N LYS A 80 -4.10 -2.91 -0.84
CA LYS A 80 -4.66 -1.98 0.15
C LYS A 80 -5.03 -2.68 1.44
N THR A 81 -5.60 -3.88 1.38
CA THR A 81 -5.89 -4.70 2.58
C THR A 81 -4.60 -4.95 3.37
N THR A 82 -3.51 -5.29 2.67
CA THR A 82 -2.22 -5.50 3.33
C THR A 82 -1.67 -4.21 3.94
N LYS A 83 -1.70 -3.10 3.20
CA LYS A 83 -1.17 -1.80 3.65
C LYS A 83 -1.97 -1.18 4.79
N SER A 84 -3.27 -1.44 4.86
CA SER A 84 -4.15 -0.98 5.93
C SER A 84 -4.14 -1.88 7.17
N ALA A 85 -3.40 -3.00 7.13
CA ALA A 85 -3.45 -4.04 8.17
C ALA A 85 -4.89 -4.54 8.46
N CYS A 86 -5.73 -4.56 7.42
CA CYS A 86 -7.10 -5.03 7.52
C CYS A 86 -7.14 -6.55 7.76
N SER A 87 -8.01 -7.00 8.67
CA SER A 87 -8.12 -8.43 8.99
C SER A 87 -8.79 -9.19 7.83
N ALA A 88 -8.46 -10.48 7.68
CA ALA A 88 -9.10 -11.31 6.66
C ALA A 88 -10.62 -11.41 6.83
N ARG A 89 -11.10 -11.30 8.07
CA ARG A 89 -12.53 -11.31 8.39
C ARG A 89 -13.22 -10.02 7.96
N ASP A 90 -12.59 -8.87 8.21
CA ASP A 90 -13.12 -7.58 7.77
C ASP A 90 -13.12 -7.52 6.24
N LEU A 91 -12.02 -7.96 5.60
CA LEU A 91 -11.95 -8.05 4.14
C LEU A 91 -13.10 -8.88 3.57
N GLU A 92 -13.40 -10.05 4.14
CA GLU A 92 -14.52 -10.90 3.71
C GLU A 92 -15.87 -10.15 3.78
N LEU A 93 -16.15 -9.50 4.91
CA LEU A 93 -17.40 -8.79 5.16
C LEU A 93 -17.53 -7.54 4.27
N GLU A 94 -16.46 -6.78 4.12
CA GLU A 94 -16.43 -5.55 3.32
C GLU A 94 -16.59 -5.86 1.83
N MET A 95 -15.92 -6.90 1.31
CA MET A 95 -16.12 -7.31 -0.09
C MET A 95 -17.54 -7.81 -0.35
N GLN A 96 -18.15 -8.47 0.64
CA GLN A 96 -19.55 -8.89 0.54
C GLN A 96 -20.50 -7.67 0.51
N GLN A 97 -20.21 -6.62 1.30
CA GLN A 97 -20.97 -5.36 1.26
C GLN A 97 -20.82 -4.63 -0.07
N LEU A 98 -19.68 -4.76 -0.74
CA LEU A 98 -19.42 -4.19 -2.07
C LEU A 98 -20.04 -4.99 -3.23
N GLY A 99 -20.72 -6.11 -2.94
CA GLY A 99 -21.47 -6.89 -3.94
C GLY A 99 -20.77 -8.15 -4.43
N LEU A 100 -19.63 -8.54 -3.85
CA LEU A 100 -18.97 -9.79 -4.18
C LEU A 100 -19.73 -10.98 -3.51
N PRO A 101 -19.94 -12.11 -4.21
CA PRO A 101 -20.63 -13.26 -3.60
C PRO A 101 -19.84 -13.85 -2.43
N ALA A 102 -20.55 -14.37 -1.41
CA ALA A 102 -19.94 -14.86 -0.19
C ALA A 102 -18.87 -15.95 -0.42
N GLU A 103 -19.06 -16.82 -1.42
CA GLU A 103 -18.08 -17.86 -1.75
C GLU A 103 -16.78 -17.27 -2.33
N HIS A 104 -16.87 -16.23 -3.15
CA HIS A 104 -15.70 -15.49 -3.65
C HIS A 104 -14.99 -14.77 -2.51
N CYS A 105 -15.73 -14.12 -1.60
CA CYS A 105 -15.15 -13.47 -0.41
C CYS A 105 -14.35 -14.45 0.45
N LYS A 106 -14.91 -15.64 0.72
CA LYS A 106 -14.21 -16.69 1.48
C LYS A 106 -12.91 -17.14 0.78
N GLN A 107 -12.93 -17.32 -0.54
CA GLN A 107 -11.71 -17.69 -1.27
C GLN A 107 -10.66 -16.57 -1.24
N LEU A 108 -11.08 -15.31 -1.43
CA LEU A 108 -10.19 -14.14 -1.36
C LEU A 108 -9.54 -14.03 0.03
N ALA A 109 -10.34 -14.10 1.10
CA ALA A 109 -9.85 -14.05 2.48
C ALA A 109 -8.89 -15.20 2.79
N LYS A 110 -9.15 -16.40 2.27
CA LYS A 110 -8.27 -17.57 2.41
C LYS A 110 -6.93 -17.36 1.70
N VAL A 111 -6.94 -16.88 0.46
CA VAL A 111 -5.72 -16.59 -0.31
C VAL A 111 -4.91 -15.49 0.37
N TYR A 112 -5.58 -14.43 0.84
CA TYR A 112 -4.97 -13.34 1.59
C TYR A 112 -4.30 -13.84 2.88
N THR A 113 -5.03 -14.58 3.73
CA THR A 113 -4.51 -15.11 5.00
C THR A 113 -3.29 -16.00 4.79
N THR A 114 -3.34 -16.86 3.78
CA THR A 114 -2.24 -17.80 3.46
C THR A 114 -0.95 -17.08 3.07
N ASN A 115 -1.05 -15.90 2.45
CA ASN A 115 0.08 -15.17 1.90
C ASN A 115 0.40 -13.86 2.64
N LEU A 116 -0.27 -13.59 3.76
CA LEU A 116 -0.22 -12.31 4.46
C LEU A 116 1.20 -11.88 4.80
N GLU A 117 2.01 -12.76 5.39
CA GLU A 117 3.36 -12.44 5.82
C GLU A 117 4.31 -12.19 4.63
N LYS A 118 4.12 -12.90 3.52
CA LYS A 118 4.87 -12.68 2.28
C LYS A 118 4.48 -11.35 1.63
N LEU A 119 3.18 -11.06 1.56
CA LEU A 119 2.66 -9.79 1.03
C LEU A 119 3.16 -8.60 1.84
N LYS A 120 3.12 -8.69 3.18
CA LYS A 120 3.68 -7.65 4.06
C LYS A 120 5.15 -7.40 3.74
N SER A 121 5.94 -8.48 3.68
CA SER A 121 7.39 -8.38 3.42
C SER A 121 7.68 -7.76 2.05
N ALA A 122 7.00 -8.23 0.99
CA ALA A 122 7.18 -7.72 -0.36
C ALA A 122 6.73 -6.26 -0.51
N LEU A 123 5.57 -5.88 0.06
CA LEU A 123 5.05 -4.51 -0.03
C LEU A 123 5.82 -3.52 0.84
N LEU A 124 6.45 -3.97 1.92
CA LEU A 124 7.40 -3.17 2.70
C LEU A 124 8.71 -2.93 1.92
N PHE A 125 9.20 -3.95 1.21
CA PHE A 125 10.38 -3.83 0.37
C PHE A 125 10.15 -2.90 -0.84
N ASN A 126 8.99 -3.05 -1.49
CA ASN A 126 8.57 -2.24 -2.63
C ASN A 126 8.01 -0.87 -2.22
N PHE A 127 8.01 -0.54 -0.93
CA PHE A 127 7.63 0.80 -0.49
C PHE A 127 8.68 1.76 -1.05
N SER A 128 8.27 2.58 -2.03
CA SER A 128 9.11 3.66 -2.55
C SER A 128 9.44 4.56 -1.36
N ARG A 129 10.61 4.35 -0.78
CA ARG A 129 11.15 5.28 0.19
C ARG A 129 11.34 6.55 -0.62
N ALA A 130 10.55 7.58 -0.30
CA ALA A 130 10.80 8.91 -0.80
C ALA A 130 12.30 9.20 -0.68
N SER A 131 12.83 9.97 -1.64
CA SER A 131 14.23 10.36 -1.68
C SER A 131 14.76 10.61 -0.26
N SER A 132 15.85 9.93 0.11
CA SER A 132 16.40 10.00 1.46
C SER A 132 16.72 11.46 1.80
N LEU A 133 15.82 12.09 2.55
CA LEU A 133 16.00 13.42 3.09
C LEU A 133 17.05 13.32 4.17
N THR A 134 18.25 13.79 3.85
CA THR A 134 19.39 13.80 4.76
C THR A 134 19.56 15.21 5.30
N ILE A 135 19.70 15.35 6.61
CA ILE A 135 20.02 16.64 7.22
C ILE A 135 21.49 16.93 6.94
N SER A 136 21.76 17.85 6.02
CA SER A 136 23.11 18.27 5.65
C SER A 136 23.76 19.10 6.76
N SER A 137 22.98 19.97 7.42
CA SER A 137 23.44 20.72 8.60
C SER A 137 22.27 21.24 9.44
N ALA A 138 22.51 21.46 10.73
CA ALA A 138 21.57 22.10 11.64
C ALA A 138 22.32 23.14 12.47
N ASN A 139 21.92 24.40 12.36
CA ASN A 139 22.57 25.52 13.03
C ASN A 139 21.56 26.28 13.91
N ALA A 140 22.02 26.81 15.04
CA ALA A 140 21.25 27.72 15.87
C ALA A 140 21.92 29.10 15.86
N THR A 141 21.12 30.13 15.64
CA THR A 141 21.56 31.53 15.68
C THR A 141 20.71 32.31 16.67
N GLU A 142 21.36 33.10 17.51
CA GLU A 142 20.66 34.00 18.43
C GLU A 142 20.56 35.40 17.81
N ARG A 143 19.33 35.86 17.58
CA ARG A 143 19.06 37.26 17.21
C ARG A 143 18.25 37.89 18.34
N GLY A 144 18.95 38.55 19.27
CA GLY A 144 18.34 39.12 20.48
C GLY A 144 17.85 38.01 21.44
N ASN A 145 16.66 38.18 22.03
CA ASN A 145 16.05 37.20 22.95
C ASN A 145 15.41 35.98 22.27
N ARG A 146 15.60 35.78 20.95
CA ARG A 146 14.99 34.66 20.20
C ARG A 146 16.05 33.77 19.57
N LYS A 147 15.93 32.47 19.79
CA LYS A 147 16.72 31.44 19.11
C LYS A 147 16.06 31.10 17.77
N ILE A 148 16.87 31.07 16.72
CA ILE A 148 16.45 30.71 15.37
C ILE A 148 17.25 29.49 14.94
N TYR A 149 16.56 28.42 14.58
CA TYR A 149 17.13 27.17 14.12
C TYR A 149 17.03 27.11 12.60
N ILE A 150 18.14 26.77 11.94
CA ILE A 150 18.23 26.61 10.48
C ILE A 150 18.62 25.16 10.21
N ILE A 151 17.73 24.41 9.58
CA ILE A 151 17.94 23.01 9.21
C ILE A 151 18.05 22.95 7.69
N ASN A 152 19.20 22.53 7.18
CA ASN A 152 19.43 22.31 5.76
C ASN A 152 19.28 20.83 5.47
N MET A 153 18.46 20.51 4.47
CA MET A 153 18.18 19.14 4.07
C MET A 153 18.45 18.96 2.58
N CYS A 154 19.11 17.86 2.23
CA CYS A 154 19.32 17.45 0.86
C CYS A 154 18.46 16.20 0.57
N SER A 155 17.80 16.22 -0.58
CA SER A 155 17.11 15.08 -1.16
C SER A 155 17.98 14.57 -2.31
N ASN A 156 18.21 13.26 -2.39
CA ASN A 156 19.13 12.58 -3.33
C ASN A 156 19.20 13.26 -4.73
N GLY A 157 20.18 14.16 -4.92
CA GLY A 157 20.44 14.86 -6.20
C GLY A 157 19.72 16.21 -6.45
N GLN A 158 19.02 16.80 -5.47
CA GLN A 158 18.37 18.11 -5.58
C GLN A 158 18.98 19.18 -4.65
N GLU A 159 18.65 20.44 -4.94
CA GLU A 159 19.08 21.63 -4.20
C GLU A 159 18.78 21.54 -2.69
N ASP A 160 19.68 22.08 -1.88
CA ASP A 160 19.53 22.15 -0.43
C ASP A 160 18.27 22.96 -0.07
N THR A 161 17.32 22.31 0.62
CA THR A 161 16.16 22.99 1.18
C THR A 161 16.47 23.44 2.61
N SER A 162 16.42 24.74 2.84
CA SER A 162 16.63 25.33 4.17
C SER A 162 15.29 25.62 4.86
N ILE A 163 15.11 25.07 6.05
CA ILE A 163 13.98 25.37 6.93
C ILE A 163 14.45 26.24 8.09
N VAL A 164 13.75 27.34 8.32
CA VAL A 164 14.01 28.26 9.43
C VAL A 164 12.87 28.14 10.46
N LEU A 165 13.23 27.83 11.70
CA LEU A 165 12.30 27.57 12.80
C LEU A 165 12.63 28.45 14.00
N ASP A 166 11.59 28.87 14.71
CA ASP A 166 11.69 29.40 16.08
C ASP A 166 11.45 28.26 17.09
N ASP A 167 11.66 28.52 18.38
CA ASP A 167 11.47 27.53 19.46
C ASP A 167 10.09 26.87 19.44
N ALA A 168 9.01 27.63 19.17
CA ALA A 168 7.66 27.08 19.17
C ALA A 168 7.46 26.12 17.99
N LYS A 169 7.94 26.50 16.80
CA LYS A 169 7.86 25.65 15.60
C LYS A 169 8.73 24.40 15.71
N LEU A 170 9.91 24.50 16.31
CA LEU A 170 10.78 23.35 16.53
C LEU A 170 10.13 22.34 17.47
N ASN A 171 9.57 22.81 18.59
CA ASN A 171 8.87 21.94 19.54
C ASN A 171 7.64 21.26 18.90
N TYR A 172 6.88 22.00 18.08
CA TYR A 172 5.77 21.44 17.33
C TYR A 172 6.23 20.36 16.34
N LEU A 173 7.30 20.63 15.57
CA LEU A 173 7.86 19.66 14.63
C LEU A 173 8.32 18.38 15.33
N VAL A 174 9.02 18.49 16.47
CA VAL A 174 9.45 17.35 17.27
C VAL A 174 8.26 16.53 17.75
N GLN A 175 7.18 17.19 18.18
CA GLN A 175 5.97 16.52 18.63
C GLN A 175 5.31 15.72 17.49
N GLU A 176 5.14 16.33 16.32
CA GLU A 176 4.51 15.68 15.16
C GLU A 176 5.36 14.53 14.61
N LEU A 177 6.69 14.72 14.50
CA LEU A 177 7.60 13.65 14.09
C LEU A 177 7.61 12.50 15.11
N SER A 178 7.50 12.77 16.40
CA SER A 178 7.40 11.73 17.43
C SER A 178 6.12 10.90 17.28
N LYS A 179 4.97 11.57 17.07
CA LYS A 179 3.69 10.88 16.79
C LYS A 179 3.77 10.04 15.51
N ALA A 180 4.32 10.60 14.45
CA ALA A 180 4.51 9.87 13.19
C ALA A 180 5.44 8.66 13.39
N MET A 181 6.54 8.82 14.12
CA MET A 181 7.45 7.73 14.45
C MET A 181 6.78 6.64 15.27
N ASP A 182 5.92 6.96 16.22
CA ASP A 182 5.17 5.96 16.98
C ASP A 182 4.22 5.15 16.08
N ILE A 183 3.59 5.78 15.07
CA ILE A 183 2.75 5.11 14.07
C ILE A 183 3.60 4.21 13.16
N ILE A 184 4.79 4.66 12.74
CA ILE A 184 5.62 3.97 11.77
C ILE A 184 6.50 2.90 12.43
N ARG A 185 6.79 2.99 13.74
CA ARG A 185 7.69 2.07 14.49
C ARG A 185 7.41 0.57 14.25
N PRO A 186 6.16 0.08 14.14
CA PRO A 186 5.86 -1.31 13.79
C PRO A 186 6.39 -1.74 12.41
N PHE A 187 6.58 -0.79 11.49
CA PHE A 187 6.99 -1.01 10.11
C PHE A 187 8.50 -0.73 9.87
N VAL A 188 9.21 -0.08 10.80
CA VAL A 188 10.65 0.26 10.65
C VAL A 188 11.58 -0.91 11.02
N ARG A 189 11.11 -1.93 11.76
CA ARG A 189 11.97 -3.05 12.17
C ARG A 189 12.17 -4.06 11.04
N ASN A 190 13.21 -3.86 10.21
CA ASN A 190 14.10 -4.90 9.65
C ASN A 190 15.13 -4.29 8.67
N THR A 191 15.96 -3.34 9.11
CA THR A 191 17.12 -2.90 8.30
C THR A 191 18.45 -2.94 9.06
N ALA A 192 18.49 -3.49 10.27
CA ALA A 192 19.69 -3.50 11.10
C ALA A 192 20.21 -4.91 11.45
N ALA A 193 19.63 -5.98 10.89
CA ALA A 193 20.04 -7.35 11.21
C ALA A 193 20.99 -8.00 10.19
N ASP A 194 21.18 -7.44 8.99
CA ASP A 194 22.02 -8.03 7.94
C ASP A 194 23.36 -7.30 7.77
N THR A 195 24.04 -6.99 8.87
CA THR A 195 25.46 -6.57 8.84
C THR A 195 26.25 -7.30 9.91
N HIS A 196 26.51 -8.58 9.68
CA HIS A 196 27.63 -9.32 10.26
C HIS A 196 28.17 -10.34 9.26
#